data_AF-A0A966R8R4-F1
#
_entry.id   AF-A0A966R8R4-F1
#
_cell.length_a   1.000
_cell.length_b   1.000
_cell.length_c   1.000
_cell.angle_alpha   90.00
_cell.angle_beta   90.00
_cell.angle_gamma   90.00
#
_symmetry.space_group_name_H-M   'P 1'
#
loop_
_entity.id
_entity.type
_entity.pdbx_description
1 polymer ?
#
loop_
_entity_poly.entity_id
_entity_poly.type
_entity_poly.pdbx_seq_one_letter_code
_entity_poly.pdbx_strand_id
1 'polypeptide(L)'
;MQAHVLPAGVNDKKPTHVSMISKQRFCVPPEAMTTFWERYARAYTTSQATHMGMLEMSVEMMPVIADFDRKIDPSGNADGGRSPFPDSFVRQVVHVYQNVLHQTFDVPRRQLICVVLRKDPYLTERNGQIIEKHGFHLHFPCVFLHRAQQREQLIPRILQTHASLYGQRIDDVLDQAYCRGNGGPWLLYGSRKHPSMEPYLVHSLIDGDGQCWENGTWRRVLLEMAYPLFEWNGGRYVKSEATTAETLSAHLPRILSLFMNGRDEFAVTVHAPIAPLLSSSSRDKSVAMTRSTSPPPQRQQQQQPRSDGSSTTCARTRTRAWPCGSRFRNAVPSPTTHVCVVANGP
;
A
#
# COMPACT_ATOMS: atom_id res chain seq x y z
N MET A 1 8.70 -11.03 -21.36
CA MET A 1 9.37 -9.71 -21.26
C MET A 1 10.89 -9.93 -21.22
N GLN A 2 11.56 -10.11 -22.36
CA GLN A 2 13.03 -10.09 -22.43
C GLN A 2 13.45 -8.65 -22.78
N ALA A 3 13.52 -7.78 -21.78
CA ALA A 3 14.34 -6.57 -21.90
C ALA A 3 15.80 -6.96 -21.65
N HIS A 4 16.75 -6.10 -21.99
CA HIS A 4 18.16 -6.20 -21.55
C HIS A 4 18.27 -6.05 -20.03
N VAL A 5 17.46 -6.79 -19.28
CA VAL A 5 17.64 -6.99 -17.86
C VAL A 5 18.60 -8.14 -17.75
N LEU A 6 19.83 -7.79 -17.37
CA LEU A 6 20.77 -8.80 -16.96
C LEU A 6 20.17 -9.49 -15.72
N PRO A 7 19.89 -10.81 -15.78
CA PRO A 7 19.58 -11.53 -14.55
C PRO A 7 20.72 -11.27 -13.57
N ALA A 8 20.39 -11.04 -12.31
CA ALA A 8 21.38 -10.78 -11.27
C ALA A 8 22.27 -12.02 -11.07
N GLY A 9 23.30 -12.12 -11.88
CA GLY A 9 24.37 -13.09 -11.88
C GLY A 9 25.50 -12.46 -12.68
N VAL A 10 26.70 -12.45 -12.11
CA VAL A 10 27.97 -11.89 -12.65
C VAL A 10 28.38 -10.50 -12.14
N ASN A 11 27.55 -9.69 -11.47
CA ASN A 11 28.01 -8.47 -10.79
C ASN A 11 27.22 -8.18 -9.50
N ASP A 12 27.91 -7.79 -8.41
CA ASP A 12 27.40 -7.47 -7.06
C ASP A 12 26.39 -6.29 -6.97
N LYS A 13 25.74 -5.92 -8.08
CA LYS A 13 24.79 -4.81 -8.12
C LYS A 13 23.49 -5.21 -7.42
N LYS A 14 23.11 -4.42 -6.40
CA LYS A 14 21.81 -4.53 -5.72
C LYS A 14 20.68 -4.43 -6.77
N PRO A 15 19.69 -5.34 -6.77
CA PRO A 15 18.60 -5.26 -7.72
C PRO A 15 17.80 -3.96 -7.53
N THR A 16 17.25 -3.47 -8.63
CA THR A 16 16.33 -2.32 -8.65
C THR A 16 14.87 -2.78 -8.53
N HIS A 17 14.56 -3.98 -9.02
CA HIS A 17 13.23 -4.53 -9.02
C HIS A 17 13.24 -6.02 -8.74
N VAL A 18 12.12 -6.55 -8.25
CA VAL A 18 11.90 -7.98 -8.06
C VAL A 18 10.49 -8.35 -8.52
N SER A 19 10.30 -9.58 -8.99
CA SER A 19 8.98 -10.11 -9.34
C SER A 19 8.46 -11.04 -8.26
N MET A 20 7.26 -10.80 -7.75
CA MET A 20 6.58 -11.71 -6.82
C MET A 20 5.99 -12.93 -7.51
N ILE A 21 5.73 -12.86 -8.82
CA ILE A 21 5.18 -13.97 -9.60
C ILE A 21 6.30 -14.92 -10.05
N SER A 22 7.34 -14.40 -10.72
CA SER A 22 8.44 -15.22 -11.23
C SER A 22 9.60 -15.40 -10.25
N LYS A 23 9.60 -14.68 -9.12
CA LYS A 23 10.68 -14.66 -8.11
C LYS A 23 12.05 -14.17 -8.62
N GLN A 24 12.09 -13.63 -9.84
CA GLN A 24 13.31 -13.09 -10.45
C GLN A 24 13.66 -11.71 -9.89
N ARG A 25 14.95 -11.36 -9.99
CA ARG A 25 15.51 -10.07 -9.59
C ARG A 25 16.07 -9.36 -10.82
N PHE A 26 15.86 -8.05 -10.89
CA PHE A 26 16.11 -7.24 -12.07
C PHE A 26 16.95 -6.01 -11.69
N CYS A 27 18.02 -5.76 -12.44
CA CYS A 27 18.78 -4.51 -12.38
C CYS A 27 18.46 -3.70 -13.64
N VAL A 28 17.71 -2.61 -13.48
CA VAL A 28 17.33 -1.69 -14.56
C VAL A 28 18.20 -0.45 -14.41
N PRO A 29 19.26 -0.29 -15.22
CA PRO A 29 20.10 0.89 -15.14
C PRO A 29 19.35 2.13 -15.68
N PRO A 30 19.79 3.36 -15.34
CA PRO A 30 19.13 4.60 -15.76
C PRO A 30 18.84 4.68 -17.27
N GLU A 31 19.79 4.27 -18.11
CA GLU A 31 19.67 4.26 -19.56
C GLU A 31 18.62 3.29 -20.12
N ALA A 32 18.25 2.27 -19.35
CA ALA A 32 17.20 1.32 -19.72
C ALA A 32 15.84 1.66 -19.08
N MET A 33 15.79 2.68 -18.20
CA MET A 33 14.60 2.98 -17.40
C MET A 33 13.43 3.47 -18.26
N THR A 34 13.67 4.30 -19.28
CA THR A 34 12.63 4.74 -20.22
C THR A 34 11.99 3.53 -20.93
N THR A 35 12.82 2.66 -21.51
CA THR A 35 12.38 1.42 -22.17
C THR A 35 11.63 0.48 -21.21
N PHE A 36 12.06 0.40 -19.95
CA PHE A 36 11.35 -0.36 -18.92
C PHE A 36 9.94 0.19 -18.70
N TRP A 37 9.79 1.51 -18.53
CA TRP A 37 8.49 2.14 -18.33
C TRP A 37 7.55 1.95 -19.51
N GLU A 38 8.03 2.11 -20.75
CA GLU A 38 7.22 1.89 -21.95
C GLU A 38 6.69 0.45 -22.03
N ARG A 39 7.56 -0.53 -21.75
CA ARG A 39 7.18 -1.95 -21.78
C ARG A 39 6.21 -2.29 -20.65
N TYR A 40 6.44 -1.76 -19.45
CA TYR A 40 5.54 -1.94 -18.33
C TYR A 40 4.17 -1.30 -18.59
N ALA A 41 4.15 -0.05 -19.07
CA ALA A 41 2.93 0.67 -19.42
C ALA A 41 2.12 -0.07 -20.48
N ARG A 42 2.77 -0.59 -21.54
CA ARG A 42 2.12 -1.40 -22.56
C ARG A 42 1.55 -2.71 -21.99
N ALA A 43 2.30 -3.39 -21.12
CA ALA A 43 1.82 -4.62 -20.48
C ALA A 43 0.62 -4.34 -19.54
N TYR A 44 0.61 -3.18 -18.88
CA TYR A 44 -0.47 -2.73 -18.01
C TYR A 44 -1.74 -2.36 -18.76
N THR A 45 -1.62 -1.63 -19.88
CA THR A 45 -2.77 -1.14 -20.63
C THR A 45 -3.38 -2.19 -21.57
N THR A 46 -2.61 -3.23 -21.92
CA THR A 46 -3.11 -4.37 -22.68
C THR A 46 -3.67 -5.45 -21.75
N SER A 47 -4.54 -6.33 -22.25
CA SER A 47 -5.13 -7.44 -21.47
C SER A 47 -4.11 -8.48 -20.94
N GLN A 48 -2.81 -8.23 -21.09
CA GLN A 48 -1.71 -8.98 -20.46
C GLN A 48 -1.43 -8.55 -19.01
N ALA A 49 -2.18 -7.57 -18.48
CA ALA A 49 -2.05 -7.10 -17.11
C ALA A 49 -2.23 -8.19 -16.03
N THR A 50 -2.85 -9.33 -16.37
CA THR A 50 -3.13 -10.46 -15.46
C THR A 50 -1.86 -11.11 -14.87
N HIS A 51 -0.68 -10.84 -15.41
CA HIS A 51 0.57 -11.48 -14.99
C HIS A 51 1.65 -10.53 -14.48
N MET A 52 1.29 -9.31 -14.10
CA MET A 52 2.25 -8.34 -13.57
C MET A 52 2.35 -8.44 -12.04
N GLY A 53 3.56 -8.64 -11.53
CA GLY A 53 3.84 -8.72 -10.10
C GLY A 53 5.18 -8.10 -9.74
N MET A 54 5.46 -6.92 -10.29
CA MET A 54 6.72 -6.21 -10.11
C MET A 54 6.72 -5.36 -8.84
N LEU A 55 7.86 -5.34 -8.17
CA LEU A 55 8.15 -4.51 -7.01
C LEU A 55 9.41 -3.71 -7.26
N GLU A 56 9.42 -2.48 -6.78
CA GLU A 56 10.58 -1.61 -6.75
C GLU A 56 11.33 -1.82 -5.44
N MET A 57 12.66 -1.90 -5.51
CA MET A 57 13.48 -1.94 -4.30
C MET A 57 13.55 -0.54 -3.71
N SER A 58 13.37 -0.44 -2.39
CA SER A 58 13.50 0.84 -1.68
C SER A 58 14.88 1.46 -1.90
N VAL A 59 14.87 2.75 -2.24
CA VAL A 59 16.05 3.60 -2.41
C VAL A 59 16.22 4.52 -1.20
N GLU A 60 17.30 5.30 -1.15
CA GLU A 60 17.56 6.23 -0.05
C GLU A 60 16.66 7.46 -0.12
N MET A 61 16.59 8.11 -1.28
CA MET A 61 15.66 9.20 -1.56
C MET A 61 14.45 8.66 -2.30
N MET A 62 13.30 8.63 -1.63
CA MET A 62 12.06 8.02 -2.13
C MET A 62 10.85 8.90 -1.80
N PRO A 63 9.72 8.78 -2.53
CA PRO A 63 8.51 9.52 -2.18
C PRO A 63 8.06 9.13 -0.77
N VAL A 64 7.33 10.03 -0.12
CA VAL A 64 6.64 9.69 1.12
C VAL A 64 5.52 8.72 0.76
N ILE A 65 5.58 7.53 1.36
CA ILE A 65 4.60 6.47 1.19
C ILE A 65 4.19 5.93 2.55
N ALA A 66 3.05 5.26 2.62
CA ALA A 66 2.63 4.55 3.82
C ALA A 66 1.78 3.34 3.43
N ASP A 67 1.98 2.21 4.10
CA ASP A 67 1.18 1.00 3.95
C ASP A 67 0.36 0.79 5.21
N PHE A 68 -0.96 0.75 5.06
CA PHE A 68 -1.90 0.50 6.14
C PHE A 68 -2.55 -0.85 5.88
N ASP A 69 -2.27 -1.83 6.73
CA ASP A 69 -2.78 -3.19 6.61
C ASP A 69 -3.44 -3.62 7.93
N ARG A 70 -4.63 -4.22 7.84
CA ARG A 70 -5.33 -4.83 8.99
C ARG A 70 -5.79 -6.24 8.65
N LYS A 71 -5.66 -7.12 9.63
CA LYS A 71 -6.16 -8.50 9.59
C LYS A 71 -7.36 -8.61 10.52
N ILE A 72 -8.46 -9.16 10.03
CA ILE A 72 -9.70 -9.35 10.79
C ILE A 72 -10.06 -10.83 10.74
N ASP A 73 -10.54 -11.36 11.86
CA ASP A 73 -11.18 -12.66 11.89
C ASP A 73 -12.65 -12.49 11.43
N PRO A 74 -13.03 -13.04 10.27
CA PRO A 74 -14.38 -12.87 9.75
C PRO A 74 -15.43 -13.56 10.63
N SER A 75 -15.06 -14.56 11.45
CA SER A 75 -16.00 -15.27 12.31
C SER A 75 -16.39 -14.48 13.57
N GLY A 76 -15.52 -13.57 14.01
CA GLY A 76 -15.70 -12.80 15.24
C GLY A 76 -16.26 -11.39 15.05
N ASN A 77 -16.53 -10.97 13.80
CA ASN A 77 -16.78 -9.57 13.51
C ASN A 77 -18.27 -9.20 13.74
N ALA A 78 -18.58 -8.73 14.95
CA ALA A 78 -19.91 -8.23 15.32
C ALA A 78 -20.32 -6.95 14.56
N ASP A 79 -19.37 -6.24 13.95
CA ASP A 79 -19.55 -4.92 13.32
C ASP A 79 -20.15 -4.94 11.90
N GLY A 80 -20.79 -6.05 11.51
CA GLY A 80 -21.66 -6.09 10.32
C GLY A 80 -20.96 -5.84 8.99
N GLY A 81 -19.67 -6.19 8.86
CA GLY A 81 -18.94 -6.12 7.59
C GLY A 81 -18.47 -4.72 7.19
N ARG A 82 -18.43 -3.76 8.12
CA ARG A 82 -17.82 -2.44 7.85
C ARG A 82 -16.32 -2.57 7.63
N SER A 83 -15.80 -1.90 6.60
CA SER A 83 -14.36 -1.78 6.38
C SER A 83 -13.69 -1.17 7.62
N PRO A 84 -12.54 -1.71 8.07
CA PRO A 84 -11.76 -1.08 9.15
C PRO A 84 -11.16 0.27 8.75
N PHE A 85 -11.18 0.60 7.46
CA PHE A 85 -10.65 1.83 6.91
C PHE A 85 -11.75 2.60 6.17
N PRO A 86 -12.74 3.15 6.89
CA PRO A 86 -13.73 4.02 6.27
C PRO A 86 -13.05 5.25 5.66
N ASP A 87 -13.67 5.88 4.67
CA ASP A 87 -13.07 7.01 3.94
C ASP A 87 -12.73 8.17 4.87
N SER A 88 -13.51 8.37 5.95
CA SER A 88 -13.22 9.36 6.98
C SER A 88 -11.92 9.07 7.75
N PHE A 89 -11.61 7.79 8.02
CA PHE A 89 -10.33 7.40 8.62
C PHE A 89 -9.18 7.72 7.67
N VAL A 90 -9.29 7.33 6.39
CA VAL A 90 -8.24 7.57 5.40
C VAL A 90 -7.99 9.06 5.20
N ARG A 91 -9.05 9.88 5.06
CA ARG A 91 -8.93 11.33 4.94
C ARG A 91 -8.26 11.95 6.16
N GLN A 92 -8.62 11.51 7.37
CA GLN A 92 -7.98 11.98 8.59
C GLN A 92 -6.49 11.62 8.62
N VAL A 93 -6.11 10.38 8.31
CA VAL A 93 -4.71 9.97 8.24
C VAL A 93 -3.94 10.83 7.23
N VAL A 94 -4.49 11.05 6.03
CA VAL A 94 -3.84 11.90 5.02
C VAL A 94 -3.65 13.32 5.54
N HIS A 95 -4.66 13.89 6.19
CA HIS A 95 -4.55 15.21 6.81
C HIS A 95 -3.44 15.28 7.87
N VAL A 96 -3.26 14.23 8.68
CA VAL A 96 -2.14 14.14 9.63
C VAL A 96 -0.79 14.17 8.90
N TYR A 97 -0.64 13.36 7.85
CA TYR A 97 0.58 13.34 7.04
C TYR A 97 0.85 14.72 6.43
N GLN A 98 -0.14 15.35 5.80
CA GLN A 98 0.00 16.66 5.17
C GLN A 98 0.41 17.73 6.18
N ASN A 99 -0.22 17.78 7.35
CA ASN A 99 0.13 18.73 8.40
C ASN A 99 1.57 18.54 8.89
N VAL A 100 1.97 17.29 9.18
CA VAL A 100 3.34 17.00 9.64
C VAL A 100 4.37 17.34 8.57
N LEU A 101 4.10 16.99 7.31
CA LEU A 101 4.97 17.32 6.17
C LEU A 101 5.13 18.84 6.00
N HIS A 102 4.02 19.57 6.03
CA HIS A 102 4.03 21.03 5.92
C HIS A 102 4.83 21.68 7.06
N GLN A 103 4.57 21.26 8.30
CA GLN A 103 5.17 21.88 9.49
C GLN A 103 6.64 21.51 9.71
N THR A 104 7.03 20.27 9.36
CA THR A 104 8.36 19.74 9.71
C THR A 104 9.36 19.91 8.58
N PHE A 105 8.89 19.84 7.33
CA PHE A 105 9.74 19.79 6.15
C PHE A 105 9.48 20.96 5.17
N ASP A 106 8.67 21.95 5.57
CA ASP A 106 8.35 23.15 4.77
C ASP A 106 7.83 22.82 3.36
N VAL A 107 7.02 21.76 3.25
CA VAL A 107 6.45 21.36 1.97
C VAL A 107 5.31 22.31 1.60
N PRO A 108 5.33 22.97 0.43
CA PRO A 108 4.23 23.81 -0.02
C PRO A 108 2.94 22.99 -0.18
N ARG A 109 1.79 23.57 0.18
CA ARG A 109 0.48 22.87 0.08
C ARG A 109 0.21 22.30 -1.32
N ARG A 110 0.57 23.03 -2.38
CA ARG A 110 0.43 22.55 -3.77
C ARG A 110 1.21 21.26 -4.09
N GLN A 111 2.19 20.87 -3.28
CA GLN A 111 2.95 19.62 -3.42
C GLN A 111 2.44 18.52 -2.48
N LEU A 112 1.57 18.83 -1.51
CA LEU A 112 1.04 17.89 -0.51
C LEU A 112 -0.09 17.00 -1.05
N ILE A 113 0.00 16.59 -2.30
CA ILE A 113 -0.98 15.69 -2.90
C ILE A 113 -0.71 14.26 -2.46
N CYS A 114 -1.76 13.61 -1.99
CA CYS A 114 -1.73 12.22 -1.62
C CYS A 114 -2.61 11.41 -2.56
N VAL A 115 -2.03 10.45 -3.24
CA VAL A 115 -2.75 9.42 -3.99
C VAL A 115 -3.07 8.27 -3.05
N VAL A 116 -4.35 7.96 -2.88
CA VAL A 116 -4.84 6.85 -2.07
C VAL A 116 -5.03 5.65 -2.98
N LEU A 117 -4.28 4.58 -2.71
CA LEU A 117 -4.38 3.32 -3.45
C LEU A 117 -5.13 2.29 -2.59
N ARG A 118 -6.15 1.65 -3.15
CA ARG A 118 -6.90 0.57 -2.47
C ARG A 118 -6.93 -0.69 -3.31
N LYS A 119 -7.13 -1.81 -2.63
CA LYS A 119 -7.51 -3.10 -3.21
C LYS A 119 -8.74 -3.61 -2.47
N ASP A 120 -9.50 -4.49 -3.10
CA ASP A 120 -10.60 -5.15 -2.43
C ASP A 120 -10.10 -6.07 -1.30
N PRO A 121 -10.85 -6.20 -0.19
CA PRO A 121 -10.53 -7.16 0.85
C PRO A 121 -10.50 -8.58 0.30
N TYR A 122 -9.62 -9.42 0.86
CA TYR A 122 -9.52 -10.82 0.45
C TYR A 122 -9.27 -11.74 1.64
N LEU A 123 -9.79 -12.95 1.53
CA LEU A 123 -9.59 -14.01 2.50
C LEU A 123 -8.26 -14.72 2.26
N THR A 124 -7.55 -15.03 3.33
CA THR A 124 -6.39 -15.91 3.33
C THR A 124 -6.54 -16.93 4.44
N GLU A 125 -6.15 -18.17 4.17
CA GLU A 125 -6.03 -19.17 5.21
C GLU A 125 -4.60 -19.18 5.76
N ARG A 126 -4.45 -19.23 7.09
CA ARG A 126 -3.17 -19.43 7.75
C ARG A 126 -3.37 -20.32 8.96
N ASN A 127 -2.73 -21.50 8.94
CA ASN A 127 -2.81 -22.49 10.03
C ASN A 127 -4.27 -22.90 10.36
N GLY A 128 -5.11 -23.08 9.33
CA GLY A 128 -6.54 -23.43 9.51
C GLY A 128 -7.44 -22.27 9.95
N GLN A 129 -6.90 -21.07 10.19
CA GLN A 129 -7.70 -19.87 10.47
C GLN A 129 -7.89 -19.06 9.19
N ILE A 130 -9.14 -18.73 8.87
CA ILE A 130 -9.48 -17.79 7.78
C ILE A 130 -9.31 -16.37 8.33
N ILE A 131 -8.52 -15.56 7.64
CA ILE A 131 -8.27 -14.16 7.98
C ILE A 131 -8.67 -13.32 6.78
N GLU A 132 -9.45 -12.28 7.01
CA GLU A 132 -9.73 -11.25 6.03
C GLU A 132 -8.66 -10.15 6.11
N LYS A 133 -8.04 -9.82 4.97
CA LYS A 133 -7.03 -8.77 4.87
C LYS A 133 -7.62 -7.54 4.21
N HIS A 134 -7.51 -6.42 4.93
CA HIS A 134 -7.83 -5.09 4.47
C HIS A 134 -6.55 -4.28 4.37
N GLY A 135 -6.47 -3.38 3.40
CA GLY A 135 -5.36 -2.43 3.37
C GLY A 135 -5.45 -1.39 2.28
N PHE A 136 -4.72 -0.29 2.48
CA PHE A 136 -4.59 0.79 1.51
C PHE A 136 -3.18 1.38 1.59
N HIS A 137 -2.70 1.95 0.50
CA HIS A 137 -1.45 2.69 0.47
C HIS A 137 -1.71 4.19 0.33
N LEU A 138 -0.84 4.98 0.92
CA LEU A 138 -0.70 6.40 0.65
C LEU A 138 0.57 6.61 -0.17
N HIS A 139 0.50 7.52 -1.14
CA HIS A 139 1.65 7.90 -1.95
C HIS A 139 1.63 9.41 -2.20
N PHE A 140 2.70 10.10 -1.80
CA PHE A 140 2.90 11.53 -2.03
C PHE A 140 3.90 11.72 -3.18
N PRO A 141 3.46 11.76 -4.45
CA PRO A 141 4.36 11.73 -5.60
C PRO A 141 5.23 12.99 -5.76
N CYS A 142 4.88 14.08 -5.08
CA CYS A 142 5.60 15.36 -5.15
C CYS A 142 6.44 15.65 -3.88
N VAL A 143 6.66 14.65 -3.02
CA VAL A 143 7.40 14.82 -1.76
C VAL A 143 8.39 13.69 -1.59
N PHE A 144 9.67 13.95 -1.86
CA PHE A 144 10.77 13.00 -1.69
C PHE A 144 11.54 13.32 -0.43
N LEU A 145 11.70 12.31 0.41
CA LEU A 145 12.49 12.39 1.65
C LEU A 145 13.50 11.27 1.68
N HIS A 146 14.58 11.50 2.42
CA HIS A 146 15.48 10.42 2.76
C HIS A 146 14.73 9.39 3.62
N ARG A 147 14.91 8.10 3.36
CA ARG A 147 14.22 7.02 4.08
C ARG A 147 14.42 7.11 5.59
N ALA A 148 15.61 7.51 6.02
CA ALA A 148 15.89 7.76 7.44
C ALA A 148 15.03 8.90 8.02
N GLN A 149 14.80 9.99 7.26
CA GLN A 149 13.92 11.08 7.71
C GLN A 149 12.47 10.63 7.83
N GLN A 150 12.00 9.78 6.90
CA GLN A 150 10.65 9.20 7.02
C GLN A 150 10.53 8.39 8.33
N ARG A 151 11.52 7.54 8.61
CA ARG A 151 11.57 6.69 9.80
C ARG A 151 11.72 7.45 11.12
N GLU A 152 12.63 8.42 11.15
CA GLU A 152 13.11 9.04 12.40
C GLU A 152 12.41 10.36 12.72
N GLN A 153 11.84 11.02 11.72
CA GLN A 153 11.24 12.35 11.88
C GLN A 153 9.76 12.35 11.54
N LEU A 154 9.37 11.84 10.37
CA LEU A 154 7.99 11.90 9.88
C LEU A 154 7.06 10.95 10.66
N ILE A 155 7.34 9.64 10.64
CA ILE A 155 6.47 8.63 11.28
C ILE A 155 6.29 8.90 12.77
N PRO A 156 7.36 9.15 13.57
CA PRO A 156 7.19 9.42 14.99
C PRO A 156 6.31 10.65 15.29
N ARG A 157 6.37 11.70 14.45
CA ARG A 157 5.51 12.88 14.59
C ARG A 157 4.06 12.58 14.25
N ILE A 158 3.80 11.80 13.20
CA ILE A 158 2.45 11.34 12.87
C ILE A 158 1.83 10.59 14.05
N LEU A 159 2.60 9.67 14.66
CA LEU A 159 2.17 8.89 15.81
C LEU A 159 1.95 9.77 17.06
N GLN A 160 2.73 10.85 17.22
CA GLN A 160 2.56 11.79 18.33
C GLN A 160 1.32 12.68 18.15
N THR A 161 1.07 13.20 16.95
CA THR A 161 -0.07 14.09 16.67
C THR A 161 -1.40 13.35 16.80
N HIS A 162 -1.46 12.08 16.38
CA HIS A 162 -2.67 11.27 16.49
C HIS A 162 -2.35 9.82 16.89
N ALA A 163 -2.22 9.61 18.20
CA ALA A 163 -2.01 8.26 18.74
C ALA A 163 -3.19 7.32 18.45
N SER A 164 -4.41 7.83 18.30
CA SER A 164 -5.60 7.06 17.94
C SER A 164 -6.57 7.82 17.05
N LEU A 165 -7.07 7.16 16.01
CA LEU A 165 -8.16 7.63 15.15
C LEU A 165 -9.27 6.58 15.17
N TYR A 166 -10.51 6.97 15.47
CA TYR A 166 -11.65 6.05 15.55
C TYR A 166 -11.44 4.87 16.51
N GLY A 167 -10.77 5.11 17.65
CA GLY A 167 -10.44 4.06 18.62
C GLY A 167 -9.34 3.09 18.17
N GLN A 168 -8.74 3.31 17.00
CA GLN A 168 -7.64 2.51 16.47
C GLN A 168 -6.34 3.30 16.52
N ARG A 169 -5.27 2.71 17.06
CA ARG A 169 -3.95 3.35 17.02
C ARG A 169 -3.37 3.24 15.61
N ILE A 170 -2.82 4.35 15.10
CA ILE A 170 -2.16 4.36 13.79
C ILE A 170 -1.02 3.35 13.74
N ASP A 171 -0.26 3.22 14.83
CA ASP A 171 0.88 2.30 14.94
C ASP A 171 0.49 0.81 14.84
N ASP A 172 -0.78 0.47 15.13
CA ASP A 172 -1.26 -0.92 15.04
C ASP A 172 -1.52 -1.36 13.59
N VAL A 173 -1.67 -0.41 12.67
CA VAL A 173 -2.02 -0.65 11.25
C VAL A 173 -0.99 -0.17 10.26
N LEU A 174 -0.12 0.76 10.64
CA LEU A 174 0.94 1.28 9.78
C LEU A 174 2.09 0.26 9.67
N ASP A 175 2.25 -0.38 8.51
CA ASP A 175 3.42 -1.20 8.22
C ASP A 175 4.63 -0.30 7.87
N GLN A 176 5.60 -0.27 8.77
CA GLN A 176 6.82 0.51 8.62
C GLN A 176 7.94 -0.24 7.88
N ALA A 177 7.69 -1.45 7.36
CA ALA A 177 8.72 -2.26 6.68
C ALA A 177 9.38 -1.54 5.50
N TYR A 178 8.69 -0.63 4.82
CA TYR A 178 9.25 0.15 3.70
C TYR A 178 10.40 1.08 4.14
N CYS A 179 10.42 1.54 5.40
CA CYS A 179 11.45 2.48 5.89
C CYS A 179 12.47 1.84 6.86
N ARG A 180 12.30 0.57 7.24
CA ARG A 180 13.20 -0.15 8.16
C ARG A 180 14.40 -0.78 7.44
N GLY A 181 15.58 -0.72 8.06
CA GLY A 181 16.82 -1.31 7.52
C GLY A 181 17.12 -0.82 6.09
N ASN A 182 17.19 -1.76 5.15
CA ASN A 182 17.42 -1.51 3.72
C ASN A 182 16.15 -1.12 2.92
N GLY A 183 15.01 -1.04 3.60
CA GLY A 183 13.68 -0.82 3.04
C GLY A 183 13.13 -2.05 2.32
N GLY A 184 11.88 -2.40 2.60
CA GLY A 184 11.17 -3.48 1.89
C GLY A 184 10.92 -3.14 0.42
N PRO A 185 10.78 -4.14 -0.47
CA PRO A 185 10.31 -3.90 -1.83
C PRO A 185 8.87 -3.38 -1.82
N TRP A 186 8.56 -2.42 -2.69
CA TRP A 186 7.24 -1.80 -2.82
C TRP A 186 6.55 -2.25 -4.10
N LEU A 187 5.26 -2.59 -4.01
CA LEU A 187 4.52 -3.08 -5.17
C LEU A 187 4.29 -1.93 -6.17
N LEU A 188 4.76 -2.11 -7.40
CA LEU A 188 4.59 -1.11 -8.45
C LEU A 188 3.10 -0.97 -8.79
N TYR A 189 2.65 0.24 -9.12
CA TYR A 189 1.24 0.48 -9.46
C TYR A 189 0.75 -0.48 -10.56
N GLY A 190 -0.42 -1.08 -10.35
CA GLY A 190 -1.00 -2.08 -11.26
C GLY A 190 -0.41 -3.50 -11.14
N SER A 191 0.65 -3.70 -10.35
CA SER A 191 1.18 -5.04 -10.05
C SER A 191 0.42 -5.75 -8.93
N ARG A 192 0.48 -7.08 -8.92
CA ARG A 192 -0.24 -7.99 -8.01
C ARG A 192 0.76 -8.84 -7.22
N LYS A 193 0.41 -9.23 -5.98
CA LYS A 193 1.23 -10.16 -5.17
C LYS A 193 1.15 -11.61 -5.70
N HIS A 194 0.03 -11.95 -6.34
CA HIS A 194 -0.26 -13.27 -6.92
C HIS A 194 -1.18 -13.10 -8.14
N PRO A 195 -1.15 -13.98 -9.16
CA PRO A 195 -2.01 -13.84 -10.34
C PRO A 195 -3.51 -13.77 -10.04
N SER A 196 -3.96 -14.41 -8.95
CA SER A 196 -5.37 -14.41 -8.52
C SER A 196 -5.75 -13.26 -7.57
N MET A 197 -4.82 -12.35 -7.26
CA MET A 197 -5.09 -11.20 -6.38
C MET A 197 -5.22 -9.93 -7.21
N GLU A 198 -6.06 -9.01 -6.77
CA GLU A 198 -6.18 -7.70 -7.39
C GLU A 198 -5.02 -6.77 -6.99
N PRO A 199 -4.63 -5.83 -7.88
CA PRO A 199 -3.61 -4.84 -7.59
C PRO A 199 -4.18 -3.72 -6.73
N TYR A 200 -3.29 -2.90 -6.15
CA TYR A 200 -3.71 -1.61 -5.61
C TYR A 200 -3.90 -0.62 -6.76
N LEU A 201 -5.08 0.00 -6.81
CA LEU A 201 -5.47 0.99 -7.82
C LEU A 201 -5.81 2.33 -7.17
N VAL A 202 -5.73 3.42 -7.94
CA VAL A 202 -6.11 4.74 -7.45
C VAL A 202 -7.59 4.74 -7.11
N HIS A 203 -7.88 4.91 -5.83
CA HIS A 203 -9.23 5.07 -5.33
C HIS A 203 -9.63 6.55 -5.31
N SER A 204 -8.76 7.37 -4.72
CA SER A 204 -8.95 8.81 -4.61
C SER A 204 -7.62 9.56 -4.59
N LEU A 205 -7.70 10.87 -4.73
CA LEU A 205 -6.59 11.80 -4.51
C LEU A 205 -7.06 12.87 -3.54
N ILE A 206 -6.23 13.21 -2.56
CA ILE A 206 -6.49 14.30 -1.62
C ILE A 206 -5.39 15.33 -1.81
N ASP A 207 -5.77 16.55 -2.19
CA ASP A 207 -4.82 17.65 -2.38
C ASP A 207 -4.40 18.29 -1.05
N GLY A 208 -3.44 19.21 -1.11
CA GLY A 208 -2.90 19.85 0.09
C GLY A 208 -3.86 20.76 0.86
N ASP A 209 -5.04 21.05 0.30
CA ASP A 209 -6.11 21.78 0.98
C ASP A 209 -7.15 20.81 1.61
N GLY A 210 -6.94 19.50 1.44
CA GLY A 210 -7.79 18.45 1.99
C GLY A 210 -8.99 18.11 1.12
N GLN A 211 -9.10 18.67 -0.09
CA GLN A 211 -10.17 18.33 -1.01
C GLN A 211 -9.93 16.93 -1.60
N CYS A 212 -10.97 16.09 -1.55
CA CYS A 212 -10.93 14.71 -2.00
C CYS A 212 -11.54 14.56 -3.40
N TRP A 213 -10.79 13.97 -4.32
CA TRP A 213 -11.12 13.76 -5.72
C TRP A 213 -11.29 12.27 -5.98
N GLU A 214 -12.52 11.84 -6.25
CA GLU A 214 -12.92 10.43 -6.39
C GLU A 214 -13.52 10.15 -7.78
N ASN A 215 -13.86 8.90 -8.07
CA ASN A 215 -14.58 8.50 -9.30
C ASN A 215 -13.90 8.99 -10.59
N GLY A 216 -12.56 8.94 -10.62
CA GLY A 216 -11.75 9.37 -11.77
C GLY A 216 -11.49 10.87 -11.87
N THR A 217 -12.14 11.72 -11.06
CA THR A 217 -11.91 13.17 -11.07
C THR A 217 -10.51 13.55 -10.60
N TRP A 218 -9.83 12.69 -9.84
CA TRP A 218 -8.42 12.84 -9.47
C TRP A 218 -7.49 13.01 -10.68
N ARG A 219 -7.88 12.50 -11.86
CA ARG A 219 -7.10 12.66 -13.11
C ARG A 219 -6.90 14.12 -13.44
N ARG A 220 -7.95 14.92 -13.24
CA ARG A 220 -7.94 16.37 -13.51
C ARG A 220 -6.85 17.06 -12.69
N VAL A 221 -6.71 16.71 -11.41
CA VAL A 221 -5.69 17.31 -10.54
C VAL A 221 -4.28 17.03 -11.07
N LEU A 222 -3.98 15.77 -11.42
CA LEU A 222 -2.66 15.41 -11.97
C LEU A 222 -2.37 16.10 -13.31
N LEU A 223 -3.39 16.30 -14.15
CA LEU A 223 -3.29 17.00 -15.43
C LEU A 223 -3.12 18.52 -15.25
N GLU A 224 -3.91 19.15 -14.38
CA GLU A 224 -3.86 20.59 -14.11
C GLU A 224 -2.56 21.01 -13.44
N MET A 225 -2.00 20.14 -12.60
CA MET A 225 -0.66 20.33 -12.06
C MET A 225 0.44 20.22 -13.11
N ALA A 226 0.13 19.69 -14.29
CA ALA A 226 1.09 19.30 -15.31
C ALA A 226 2.24 18.48 -14.70
N TYR A 227 1.88 17.41 -13.96
CA TYR A 227 2.87 16.60 -13.23
C TYR A 227 4.02 16.19 -14.17
N PRO A 228 5.27 16.53 -13.84
CA PRO A 228 6.38 16.39 -14.75
C PRO A 228 6.82 14.92 -14.85
N LEU A 229 6.90 14.44 -16.09
CA LEU A 229 7.55 13.17 -16.41
C LEU A 229 8.95 13.45 -16.93
N PHE A 230 9.87 12.49 -16.71
CA PHE A 230 11.29 12.70 -16.96
C PHE A 230 11.95 11.49 -17.60
N GLU A 231 12.49 11.65 -18.81
CA GLU A 231 13.13 10.60 -19.60
C GLU A 231 14.63 10.68 -19.55
N TRP A 232 15.28 9.52 -19.59
CA TRP A 232 16.73 9.46 -19.71
C TRP A 232 17.15 9.89 -21.12
N ASN A 233 18.02 10.90 -21.20
CA ASN A 233 18.62 11.37 -22.44
C ASN A 233 20.13 11.58 -22.25
N GLY A 234 20.92 10.62 -22.72
CA GLY A 234 22.36 10.79 -22.92
C GLY A 234 23.18 11.17 -21.67
N GLY A 235 22.77 10.74 -20.47
CA GLY A 235 23.50 11.01 -19.22
C GLY A 235 22.72 11.77 -18.16
N ARG A 236 21.54 12.30 -18.49
CA ARG A 236 20.67 12.99 -17.53
C ARG A 236 19.20 12.73 -17.80
N TYR A 237 18.36 12.97 -16.80
CA TYR A 237 16.92 13.01 -16.99
C TYR A 237 16.49 14.38 -17.54
N VAL A 238 15.62 14.38 -18.55
CA VAL A 238 15.02 15.58 -19.16
C VAL A 238 13.51 15.49 -19.06
N LYS A 239 12.84 16.63 -18.87
CA LYS A 239 11.38 16.68 -18.84
C LYS A 239 10.82 16.19 -20.17
N SER A 240 9.92 15.21 -20.11
CA SER A 240 9.19 14.64 -21.25
C SER A 240 7.98 15.53 -21.61
N GLU A 241 7.27 15.16 -22.66
CA GLU A 241 6.01 15.78 -23.04
C GLU A 241 4.99 15.73 -21.89
N ALA A 242 4.11 16.73 -21.87
CA ALA A 242 3.06 16.80 -20.86
C ALA A 242 2.14 15.59 -20.97
N THR A 243 1.75 15.04 -19.82
CA THR A 243 0.77 13.97 -19.77
C THR A 243 -0.59 14.47 -20.26
N THR A 244 -1.27 13.69 -21.10
CA THR A 244 -2.63 13.96 -21.56
C THR A 244 -3.64 13.09 -20.81
N ALA A 245 -4.92 13.40 -20.95
CA ALA A 245 -5.98 12.60 -20.33
C ALA A 245 -5.96 11.14 -20.82
N GLU A 246 -5.56 10.91 -22.07
CA GLU A 246 -5.46 9.61 -22.72
C GLU A 246 -4.26 8.82 -22.21
N THR A 247 -3.13 9.48 -21.96
CA THR A 247 -1.87 8.82 -21.60
C THR A 247 -1.65 8.69 -20.09
N LEU A 248 -2.39 9.45 -19.26
CA LEU A 248 -2.21 9.48 -17.80
C LEU A 248 -2.19 8.09 -17.15
N SER A 249 -3.16 7.23 -17.48
CA SER A 249 -3.24 5.88 -16.91
C SER A 249 -1.98 5.06 -17.18
N ALA A 250 -1.40 5.18 -18.37
CA ALA A 250 -0.19 4.47 -18.77
C ALA A 250 1.05 4.97 -18.00
N HIS A 251 1.02 6.23 -17.56
CA HIS A 251 2.10 6.85 -16.80
C HIS A 251 1.99 6.72 -15.28
N LEU A 252 0.85 6.29 -14.72
CA LEU A 252 0.69 6.10 -13.27
C LEU A 252 1.79 5.25 -12.61
N PRO A 253 2.26 4.13 -13.19
CA PRO A 253 3.40 3.38 -12.64
C PRO A 253 4.66 4.22 -12.48
N ARG A 254 4.92 5.14 -13.41
CA ARG A 254 6.07 6.04 -13.39
C ARG A 254 5.86 7.20 -12.41
N ILE A 255 4.66 7.78 -12.38
CA ILE A 255 4.28 8.85 -11.43
C ILE A 255 4.41 8.35 -9.99
N LEU A 256 3.96 7.12 -9.73
CA LEU A 256 3.96 6.47 -8.41
C LEU A 256 5.18 5.57 -8.18
N SER A 257 6.26 5.77 -8.95
CA SER A 257 7.52 5.07 -8.78
C SER A 257 8.28 5.58 -7.56
N LEU A 258 9.00 4.69 -6.87
CA LEU A 258 9.93 5.06 -5.80
C LEU A 258 11.18 5.80 -6.29
N PHE A 259 11.54 5.65 -7.56
CA PHE A 259 12.78 6.22 -8.10
C PHE A 259 12.60 7.68 -8.47
N MET A 260 13.48 8.55 -7.98
CA MET A 260 13.40 9.99 -8.24
C MET A 260 13.40 10.33 -9.74
N ASN A 261 14.26 9.71 -10.56
CA ASN A 261 14.27 9.82 -12.02
C ASN A 261 14.11 11.25 -12.55
N GLY A 262 14.90 12.23 -12.05
CA GLY A 262 14.82 13.63 -12.47
C GLY A 262 13.82 14.50 -11.69
N ARG A 263 13.12 13.92 -10.70
CA ARG A 263 12.22 14.64 -9.78
C ARG A 263 12.95 15.33 -8.62
N ASP A 264 14.15 15.84 -8.87
CA ASP A 264 14.99 16.50 -7.87
C ASP A 264 14.30 17.73 -7.26
N GLU A 265 13.42 18.39 -8.01
CA GLU A 265 12.60 19.52 -7.54
C GLU A 265 11.57 19.15 -6.45
N PHE A 266 11.30 17.86 -6.28
CA PHE A 266 10.44 17.34 -5.21
C PHE A 266 11.24 16.78 -4.03
N ALA A 267 12.57 16.83 -4.07
CA ALA A 267 13.41 16.46 -2.95
C ALA A 267 13.34 17.54 -1.87
N VAL A 268 12.87 17.15 -0.69
CA VAL A 268 12.67 18.06 0.42
C VAL A 268 13.82 17.92 1.41
N THR A 269 14.40 19.06 1.78
CA THR A 269 15.44 19.13 2.81
C THR A 269 14.82 19.60 4.12
N VAL A 270 15.46 19.24 5.22
CA VAL A 270 15.02 19.64 6.55
C VAL A 270 15.42 21.10 6.79
N HIS A 271 14.43 21.97 6.99
CA HIS A 271 14.63 23.44 7.05
C HIS A 271 15.32 23.92 8.35
N ALA A 272 15.34 23.10 9.41
CA ALA A 272 15.96 23.45 10.69
C ALA A 272 16.37 22.18 11.47
N PRO A 273 17.32 22.25 12.44
CA PRO A 273 17.59 21.14 13.33
C PRO A 273 16.28 20.73 14.01
N ILE A 274 15.73 19.59 13.56
CA ILE A 274 14.49 19.09 14.11
C ILE A 274 14.80 18.65 15.54
N ALA A 275 14.13 19.27 16.52
CA ALA A 275 14.29 18.90 17.91
C ALA A 275 14.14 17.36 18.02
N PRO A 276 15.14 16.67 18.59
CA PRO A 276 15.07 15.24 18.77
C PRO A 276 13.79 14.92 19.51
N LEU A 277 12.99 14.01 18.96
CA LEU A 277 11.87 13.48 19.72
C LEU A 277 12.48 12.77 20.92
N LEU A 278 12.18 13.25 22.12
CA LEU A 278 12.59 12.59 23.35
C LEU A 278 12.11 11.15 23.26
N SER A 279 13.03 10.20 23.12
CA SER A 279 12.68 8.80 22.96
C SER A 279 11.84 8.39 24.16
N SER A 280 10.61 7.93 23.92
CA SER A 280 9.69 7.46 24.95
C SER A 280 10.16 6.19 25.68
N SER A 281 11.41 5.78 25.46
CA SER A 281 12.09 4.63 26.09
C SER A 281 12.15 4.69 27.63
N SER A 282 11.64 5.75 28.26
CA SER A 282 11.50 5.86 29.72
C SER A 282 10.09 5.59 30.26
N ARG A 283 9.04 5.41 29.44
CA ARG A 283 7.65 5.36 29.95
C ARG A 283 7.09 3.97 30.32
N ASP A 284 7.72 2.86 29.96
CA ASP A 284 7.13 1.52 30.17
C ASP A 284 7.88 0.57 31.12
N LYS A 285 8.68 1.09 32.08
CA LYS A 285 9.32 0.24 33.11
C LYS A 285 8.79 0.39 34.54
N SER A 286 7.82 1.26 34.83
CA SER A 286 7.38 1.53 36.21
C SER A 286 6.03 0.93 36.63
N VAL A 287 5.30 0.20 35.78
CA VAL A 287 3.97 -0.36 36.14
C VAL A 287 4.00 -1.82 36.65
N ALA A 288 5.19 -2.42 36.83
CA ALA A 288 5.31 -3.81 37.30
C ALA A 288 6.19 -3.96 38.57
N MET A 289 5.93 -3.19 39.64
CA MET A 289 6.40 -3.54 40.99
C MET A 289 5.42 -3.07 42.08
N THR A 290 4.21 -3.63 42.08
CA THR A 290 3.40 -3.79 43.30
C THR A 290 2.87 -5.21 43.32
N ARG A 291 3.76 -6.15 43.69
CA ARG A 291 3.33 -7.48 44.15
C ARG A 291 2.63 -7.31 45.49
N SER A 292 1.30 -7.20 45.44
CA SER A 292 0.44 -7.51 46.58
C SER A 292 0.56 -9.01 46.87
N THR A 293 1.15 -9.35 48.00
CA THR A 293 1.17 -10.71 48.57
C THR A 293 -0.22 -11.04 49.09
N SER A 294 -1.06 -11.61 48.22
CA SER A 294 -2.28 -12.31 48.65
C SER A 294 -1.92 -13.78 48.90
N PRO A 295 -2.37 -14.39 50.02
CA PRO A 295 -2.13 -15.80 50.29
C PRO A 295 -2.90 -16.71 49.33
N PRO A 296 -2.44 -17.94 49.08
CA PRO A 296 -3.02 -18.85 48.11
C PRO A 296 -4.42 -19.32 48.54
N PRO A 297 -5.37 -19.48 47.61
CA PRO A 297 -6.68 -20.03 47.92
C PRO A 297 -6.56 -21.52 48.26
N GLN A 298 -7.22 -21.93 49.34
CA GLN A 298 -7.35 -23.32 49.74
C GLN A 298 -8.16 -24.10 48.69
N ARG A 299 -7.62 -25.26 48.29
CA ARG A 299 -8.32 -26.28 47.48
C ARG A 299 -9.56 -26.77 48.25
N GLN A 300 -10.75 -26.43 47.77
CA GLN A 300 -11.94 -27.22 48.06
C GLN A 300 -12.13 -28.26 46.94
N GLN A 301 -12.06 -29.53 47.32
CA GLN A 301 -12.51 -30.65 46.49
C GLN A 301 -14.04 -30.55 46.37
N GLN A 302 -14.55 -30.39 45.15
CA GLN A 302 -15.95 -30.66 44.84
C GLN A 302 -16.07 -31.94 44.02
N GLN A 303 -16.82 -32.87 44.59
CA GLN A 303 -17.26 -34.12 43.99
C GLN A 303 -18.28 -33.82 42.89
N GLN A 304 -18.12 -34.46 41.72
CA GLN A 304 -19.15 -34.49 40.68
C GLN A 304 -19.98 -35.77 40.82
N PRO A 305 -21.32 -35.69 40.80
CA PRO A 305 -22.17 -36.82 40.45
C PRO A 305 -22.42 -36.88 38.94
N ARG A 306 -22.41 -38.11 38.43
CA ARG A 306 -22.93 -38.51 37.12
C ARG A 306 -24.46 -38.41 37.13
N SER A 307 -25.04 -38.04 35.99
CA SER A 307 -26.34 -38.55 35.58
C SER A 307 -26.51 -38.47 34.06
N ASP A 308 -26.91 -39.61 33.52
CA ASP A 308 -27.23 -39.91 32.14
C ASP A 308 -28.53 -39.24 31.66
N GLY A 309 -28.68 -39.18 30.34
CA GLY A 309 -29.95 -39.57 29.71
C GLY A 309 -30.68 -38.54 28.85
N SER A 310 -30.79 -38.88 27.55
CA SER A 310 -32.04 -38.80 26.75
C SER A 310 -32.53 -37.40 26.34
N SER A 311 -33.14 -37.15 25.19
CA SER A 311 -33.29 -37.71 23.83
C SER A 311 -34.14 -36.68 23.07
N THR A 312 -34.12 -36.67 21.73
CA THR A 312 -35.20 -36.20 20.81
C THR A 312 -35.56 -34.69 20.86
N THR A 313 -35.84 -33.94 19.79
CA THR A 313 -36.41 -34.22 18.46
C THR A 313 -36.29 -32.95 17.58
N CYS A 314 -36.09 -33.16 16.28
CA CYS A 314 -36.75 -32.50 15.12
C CYS A 314 -37.34 -31.08 15.26
N ALA A 315 -36.91 -30.14 14.40
CA ALA A 315 -37.71 -29.64 13.27
C ALA A 315 -37.24 -28.28 12.67
N ARG A 316 -37.29 -28.26 11.33
CA ARG A 316 -37.73 -27.17 10.43
C ARG A 316 -36.86 -25.91 10.23
N THR A 317 -36.09 -26.01 9.14
CA THR A 317 -36.06 -25.08 8.00
C THR A 317 -37.00 -23.87 8.03
N ARG A 318 -36.40 -22.66 8.00
CA ARG A 318 -36.95 -21.48 7.33
C ARG A 318 -35.83 -20.68 6.65
N THR A 319 -35.67 -20.93 5.36
CA THR A 319 -34.96 -20.05 4.42
C THR A 319 -35.76 -18.76 4.25
N ARG A 320 -35.18 -17.62 4.62
CA ARG A 320 -35.68 -16.30 4.23
C ARG A 320 -34.87 -15.81 3.03
N ALA A 321 -35.53 -15.81 1.87
CA ALA A 321 -35.08 -15.15 0.67
C ALA A 321 -35.03 -13.62 0.89
N TRP A 322 -33.90 -13.02 0.54
CA TRP A 322 -33.76 -11.57 0.39
C TRP A 322 -34.09 -11.19 -1.07
N PRO A 323 -34.88 -10.14 -1.32
CA PRO A 323 -35.14 -9.67 -2.68
C PRO A 323 -33.93 -8.87 -3.18
N CYS A 324 -33.27 -9.41 -4.21
CA CYS A 324 -32.22 -8.72 -4.96
C CYS A 324 -32.87 -7.78 -5.98
N GLY A 325 -32.67 -6.47 -5.80
CA GLY A 325 -33.09 -5.42 -6.71
C GLY A 325 -32.18 -5.31 -7.94
N SER A 326 -32.79 -5.39 -9.10
CA SER A 326 -32.54 -4.64 -10.35
C SER A 326 -31.08 -4.33 -10.80
N ARG A 327 -30.66 -5.10 -11.81
CA ARG A 327 -30.20 -4.66 -13.16
C ARG A 327 -29.19 -3.49 -13.24
N PHE A 328 -27.94 -3.83 -13.56
CA PHE A 328 -27.23 -3.34 -14.75
C PHE A 328 -26.30 -4.46 -15.26
N ARG A 329 -26.64 -5.08 -16.40
CA ARG A 329 -25.74 -5.99 -17.13
C ARG A 329 -25.40 -5.32 -18.45
N ASN A 330 -24.16 -4.92 -18.62
CA ASN A 330 -23.53 -4.87 -19.94
C ASN A 330 -22.71 -6.15 -20.07
N ALA A 331 -23.24 -7.10 -20.83
CA ALA A 331 -22.52 -8.27 -21.27
C ALA A 331 -22.15 -8.06 -22.74
N VAL A 332 -20.85 -8.14 -23.05
CA VAL A 332 -20.35 -8.46 -24.39
C VAL A 332 -19.61 -9.79 -24.24
N PRO A 333 -20.02 -10.88 -24.91
CA PRO A 333 -19.21 -12.07 -24.99
C PRO A 333 -18.26 -11.94 -26.18
N SER A 334 -17.01 -12.36 -26.02
CA SER A 334 -16.19 -12.80 -27.14
C SER A 334 -15.26 -13.92 -26.70
N PRO A 335 -15.05 -14.93 -27.55
CA PRO A 335 -14.45 -16.20 -27.16
C PRO A 335 -12.95 -16.08 -26.97
N THR A 336 -12.45 -16.71 -25.91
CA THR A 336 -11.02 -16.90 -25.66
C THR A 336 -10.47 -17.92 -26.64
N THR A 337 -9.77 -17.46 -27.68
CA THR A 337 -8.88 -18.30 -28.49
C THR A 337 -7.52 -18.34 -27.79
N HIS A 338 -7.15 -19.49 -27.25
CA HIS A 338 -5.79 -19.73 -26.79
C HIS A 338 -4.87 -19.87 -28.01
N VAL A 339 -4.05 -18.85 -28.25
CA VAL A 339 -2.95 -18.92 -29.23
C VAL A 339 -1.65 -18.99 -28.44
N CYS A 340 -1.07 -20.19 -28.38
CA CYS A 340 0.33 -20.38 -27.99
C CYS A 340 1.21 -20.00 -29.19
N VAL A 341 1.88 -18.85 -29.12
CA VAL A 341 2.95 -18.51 -30.05
C VAL A 341 4.28 -18.95 -29.43
N VAL A 342 4.81 -20.06 -29.93
CA VAL A 342 6.23 -20.40 -29.81
C VAL A 342 6.95 -19.62 -30.91
N ALA A 343 7.76 -18.64 -30.55
CA ALA A 343 8.63 -17.97 -31.50
C ALA A 343 10.00 -18.65 -31.48
N ASN A 344 10.28 -19.40 -32.55
CA ASN A 344 11.64 -19.81 -32.91
C ASN A 344 12.46 -18.57 -33.28
N GLY A 345 13.71 -18.55 -32.84
CA GLY A 345 14.70 -17.52 -33.21
C GLY A 345 15.11 -17.58 -34.67
N PRO A 346 15.96 -16.62 -35.07
CA PRO A 346 17.32 -16.96 -35.48
C PRO A 346 18.32 -16.85 -34.33
#